data_AF-A0A4R3HT46-F1
#
_entry.id   AF-A0A4R3HT46-F1
#
_cell.length_a   1.000
_cell.length_b   1.000
_cell.length_c   1.000
_cell.angle_alpha   90.00
_cell.angle_beta   90.00
_cell.angle_gamma   90.00
#
_symmetry.space_group_name_H-M   'P 1'
#
loop_
_entity.id
_entity.type
_entity.pdbx_description
1 polymer ?
#
loop_
_entity_poly.entity_id
_entity_poly.type
_entity_poly.pdbx_seq_one_letter_code
_entity_poly.pdbx_strand_id
1 'polypeptide(L)'
;MMNSQTFASPSNNAPKSAKRTVAIAGATGLVGREILRGLLADDSVVAIHALGRRPLSVRHPKLISQVVDFTALPALPPVDEVYLALGTTIKVAGSQVAFRAVDFDASLAVARAAGAR
;
A
#
# COMPACT_ATOMS: atom_id res chain seq x y z
N MET A 1 59.35 2.36 8.00
CA MET A 1 58.41 3.42 7.57
C MET A 1 57.42 2.80 6.59
N MET A 2 56.26 2.34 7.07
CA MET A 2 55.15 1.82 6.24
C MET A 2 53.86 2.40 6.81
N ASN A 3 53.21 3.27 6.04
CA ASN A 3 51.92 3.87 6.40
C ASN A 3 50.79 2.89 6.07
N SER A 4 50.11 2.39 7.09
CA SER A 4 48.85 1.67 7.00
C SER A 4 47.71 2.68 6.90
N GLN A 5 47.18 2.88 5.69
CA GLN A 5 45.92 3.60 5.49
C GLN A 5 44.76 2.67 5.86
N THR A 6 44.06 2.99 6.94
CA THR A 6 42.78 2.39 7.31
C THR A 6 41.71 2.83 6.32
N PHE A 7 41.12 1.87 5.59
CA PHE A 7 39.92 2.12 4.80
C PHE A 7 38.77 2.45 5.75
N ALA A 8 38.32 3.71 5.74
CA ALA A 8 37.08 4.10 6.39
C ALA A 8 35.91 3.40 5.69
N SER A 9 35.10 2.66 6.46
CA SER A 9 33.82 2.13 5.99
C SER A 9 32.92 3.29 5.54
N PRO A 10 32.20 3.18 4.40
CA PRO A 10 31.33 4.25 3.96
C PRO A 10 30.24 4.48 5.00
N SER A 11 30.17 5.69 5.54
CA SER A 11 29.05 6.12 6.38
C SER A 11 27.78 5.99 5.55
N ASN A 12 26.90 5.08 5.94
CA ASN A 12 25.59 4.92 5.32
C ASN A 12 24.76 6.17 5.62
N ASN A 13 24.91 7.20 4.78
CA ASN A 13 24.14 8.43 4.84
C ASN A 13 22.77 8.21 4.17
N ALA A 14 22.06 7.16 4.60
CA ALA A 14 20.67 6.97 4.24
C ALA A 14 19.89 8.13 4.87
N PRO A 15 19.10 8.89 4.09
CA PRO A 15 18.31 9.97 4.64
C PRO A 15 17.45 9.41 5.77
N LYS A 16 17.49 10.08 6.93
CA LYS A 16 16.63 9.83 8.10
C LYS A 16 15.20 9.63 7.57
N SER A 17 14.72 8.39 7.53
CA SER A 17 13.58 8.03 6.69
C SER A 17 12.38 8.87 7.09
N ALA A 18 11.85 9.64 6.14
CA ALA A 18 10.60 10.37 6.36
C ALA A 18 9.54 9.36 6.80
N LYS A 19 8.80 9.69 7.86
CA LYS A 19 7.70 8.86 8.34
C LYS A 19 6.59 8.90 7.30
N ARG A 20 6.23 7.75 6.74
CA ARG A 20 5.25 7.62 5.65
C ARG A 20 3.94 7.03 6.13
N THR A 21 2.84 7.62 5.68
CA THR A 21 1.51 7.04 5.76
C THR A 21 1.13 6.50 4.39
N VAL A 22 0.71 5.24 4.34
CA VAL A 22 0.50 4.50 3.09
C VAL A 22 -0.95 4.03 3.00
N ALA A 23 -1.56 4.14 1.82
CA ALA A 23 -2.79 3.44 1.49
C ALA A 23 -2.51 2.22 0.61
N ILE A 24 -3.21 1.11 0.86
CA ILE A 24 -3.17 -0.08 0.01
C ILE A 24 -4.58 -0.59 -0.27
N ALA A 25 -4.93 -0.76 -1.54
CA ALA A 25 -6.15 -1.42 -1.95
C ALA A 25 -5.84 -2.83 -2.49
N GLY A 26 -6.63 -3.83 -2.11
CA GLY A 26 -6.44 -5.21 -2.57
C GLY A 26 -5.46 -6.05 -1.74
N ALA A 27 -5.23 -5.68 -0.48
CA ALA A 27 -4.31 -6.38 0.44
C ALA A 27 -4.63 -7.86 0.71
N THR A 28 -5.81 -8.36 0.31
CA THR A 28 -6.18 -9.78 0.40
C THR A 28 -5.73 -10.62 -0.80
N GLY A 29 -5.35 -9.99 -1.91
CA GLY A 29 -4.88 -10.66 -3.12
C GLY A 29 -3.45 -11.17 -2.98
N LEU A 30 -2.98 -11.96 -3.95
CA LEU A 30 -1.61 -12.53 -3.92
C LEU A 30 -0.54 -11.43 -3.77
N VAL A 31 -0.55 -10.46 -4.67
CA VAL A 31 0.40 -9.33 -4.66
C VAL A 31 0.20 -8.43 -3.45
N GLY A 32 -1.06 -8.10 -3.14
CA GLY A 32 -1.38 -7.20 -2.03
C GLY A 32 -0.93 -7.72 -0.67
N ARG A 33 -0.92 -9.04 -0.45
CA ARG A 33 -0.41 -9.65 0.78
C ARG A 33 1.10 -9.45 0.95
N GLU A 34 1.88 -9.62 -0.12
CA GLU A 34 3.33 -9.43 -0.06
C GLU A 34 3.69 -7.95 0.10
N ILE A 35 2.98 -7.04 -0.58
CA ILE A 35 3.14 -5.60 -0.35
C ILE A 35 2.85 -5.26 1.11
N LEU A 36 1.71 -5.72 1.66
CA LEU A 36 1.36 -5.47 3.05
C LEU A 36 2.43 -6.02 4.00
N ARG A 37 2.97 -7.21 3.74
CA ARG A 37 4.05 -7.80 4.55
C ARG A 37 5.30 -6.92 4.57
N GLY A 38 5.70 -6.40 3.40
CA GLY A 38 6.82 -5.46 3.29
C GLY A 38 6.57 -4.15 4.04
N LEU A 39 5.39 -3.54 3.84
CA LEU A 39 5.01 -2.29 4.51
C LEU A 39 4.97 -2.43 6.04
N LEU A 40 4.52 -3.58 6.56
CA LEU A 40 4.49 -3.83 8.00
C LEU A 40 5.90 -3.93 8.60
N ALA A 41 6.83 -4.52 7.86
CA ALA A 41 8.23 -4.69 8.25
C ALA A 41 9.08 -3.41 8.08
N ASP A 42 8.58 -2.40 7.38
CA ASP A 42 9.28 -1.15 7.11
C ASP A 42 9.09 -0.15 8.27
N ASP A 43 10.18 0.20 8.94
CA ASP A 43 10.16 1.13 10.08
C ASP A 43 9.93 2.59 9.70
N SER A 44 10.11 2.95 8.42
CA SER A 44 9.74 4.27 7.93
C SER A 44 8.24 4.42 7.68
N VAL A 45 7.49 3.31 7.58
CA VAL A 45 6.04 3.32 7.49
C VAL A 45 5.44 3.40 8.90
N VAL A 46 4.64 4.43 9.15
CA VAL A 46 4.03 4.67 10.47
C VAL A 46 2.55 4.32 10.53
N ALA A 47 1.86 4.34 9.40
CA ALA A 47 0.46 3.95 9.30
C ALA A 47 0.13 3.37 7.92
N ILE A 48 -0.73 2.36 7.89
CA ILE A 48 -1.18 1.66 6.69
C ILE A 48 -2.70 1.61 6.68
N HIS A 49 -3.30 2.31 5.72
CA HIS A 49 -4.73 2.29 5.44
C HIS A 49 -5.03 1.20 4.41
N ALA A 50 -5.47 0.02 4.89
CA ALA A 50 -5.81 -1.09 4.03
C ALA A 50 -7.28 -1.04 3.63
N LEU A 51 -7.54 -0.64 2.39
CA LEU A 51 -8.86 -0.51 1.78
C LEU A 51 -9.27 -1.85 1.16
N GLY A 52 -10.44 -2.36 1.54
CA GLY A 52 -10.98 -3.58 0.96
C GLY A 52 -12.47 -3.74 1.19
N ARG A 53 -13.07 -4.73 0.52
CA ARG A 53 -14.50 -5.05 0.69
C ARG A 53 -14.78 -5.93 1.92
N ARG A 54 -13.73 -6.41 2.59
CA ARG A 54 -13.77 -7.38 3.69
C ARG A 54 -12.64 -7.09 4.68
N PRO A 55 -12.82 -7.40 5.97
CA PRO A 55 -11.78 -7.19 6.97
C PRO A 55 -10.56 -8.10 6.72
N LEU A 56 -9.37 -7.60 7.07
CA LEU A 56 -8.16 -8.41 7.11
C LEU A 56 -8.10 -9.24 8.41
N SER A 57 -7.58 -10.46 8.32
CA SER A 57 -7.32 -11.30 9.49
C SER A 57 -6.07 -10.88 10.26
N VAL A 58 -5.14 -10.19 9.59
CA VAL A 58 -3.91 -9.67 10.20
C VAL A 58 -4.24 -8.47 11.09
N ARG A 59 -3.64 -8.45 12.28
CA ARG A 59 -3.69 -7.31 13.21
C ARG A 59 -2.28 -6.79 13.43
N HIS A 60 -2.11 -5.48 13.38
CA HIS A 60 -0.82 -4.84 13.65
C HIS A 60 -1.03 -3.39 14.10
N PRO A 61 -0.20 -2.83 14.99
CA PRO A 61 -0.36 -1.45 15.46
C PRO A 61 -0.35 -0.39 14.34
N LYS A 62 0.45 -0.61 13.28
CA LYS A 62 0.49 0.27 12.10
C LYS A 62 -0.71 0.10 11.15
N LEU A 63 -1.50 -0.97 11.29
CA LEU A 63 -2.49 -1.37 10.28
C LEU A 63 -3.91 -0.95 10.67
N ILE A 64 -4.52 -0.15 9.79
CA ILE A 64 -5.90 0.28 9.88
C ILE A 64 -6.65 -0.37 8.72
N SER A 65 -7.41 -1.44 9.01
CA SER A 65 -8.24 -2.11 8.01
C SER A 65 -9.56 -1.36 7.86
N GLN A 66 -9.85 -0.86 6.66
CA GLN A 66 -11.06 -0.13 6.33
C GLN A 66 -11.89 -0.94 5.33
N VAL A 67 -13.06 -1.37 5.79
CA VAL A 67 -14.05 -1.99 4.91
C VAL A 67 -14.80 -0.87 4.20
N VAL A 68 -14.69 -0.83 2.87
CA VAL A 68 -15.20 0.26 2.04
C VAL A 68 -16.02 -0.25 0.86
N ASP A 69 -16.95 0.59 0.41
CA ASP A 69 -17.57 0.49 -0.89
C ASP A 69 -16.77 1.35 -1.89
N PHE A 70 -16.18 0.71 -2.90
CA PHE A 70 -15.37 1.41 -3.91
C PHE A 70 -16.20 2.24 -4.89
N THR A 71 -17.52 2.03 -4.96
CA THR A 71 -18.42 2.85 -5.78
C THR A 71 -18.76 4.18 -5.11
N ALA A 72 -18.58 4.26 -3.79
CA ALA A 72 -18.84 5.44 -2.96
C ALA A 72 -17.71 5.67 -1.95
N LEU A 73 -16.46 5.62 -2.42
CA LEU A 73 -15.29 5.74 -1.55
C LEU A 73 -15.20 7.15 -0.95
N PRO A 74 -15.15 7.31 0.39
CA PRO A 74 -14.96 8.61 1.01
C PRO A 74 -13.55 9.13 0.74
N ALA A 75 -13.34 10.43 1.01
CA ALA A 75 -12.00 11.01 0.98
C ALA A 75 -11.06 10.23 1.93
N LEU A 76 -9.86 9.95 1.45
CA LEU A 76 -8.84 9.29 2.26
C LEU A 76 -8.12 10.34 3.12
N PRO A 77 -7.58 9.96 4.29
CA PRO A 77 -6.65 10.83 4.98
C PRO A 77 -5.44 11.12 4.08
N PRO A 78 -4.70 12.22 4.34
CA PRO A 78 -3.46 12.49 3.62
C PRO A 78 -2.52 11.28 3.69
N VAL A 79 -2.13 10.77 2.54
CA VAL A 79 -1.17 9.69 2.39
C VAL A 79 -0.01 10.13 1.52
N ASP A 80 1.17 9.59 1.81
CA ASP A 80 2.39 9.82 1.04
C ASP A 80 2.45 8.89 -0.18
N GLU A 81 1.87 7.68 -0.04
CA GLU A 81 1.93 6.63 -1.04
C GLU A 81 0.62 5.87 -1.15
N VAL A 82 0.34 5.38 -2.36
CA VAL A 82 -0.83 4.54 -2.67
C VAL A 82 -0.39 3.33 -3.47
N TYR A 83 -0.73 2.13 -2.98
CA TYR A 83 -0.53 0.87 -3.68
C TYR A 83 -1.87 0.29 -4.15
N LEU A 84 -2.04 0.16 -5.46
CA LEU A 84 -3.22 -0.44 -6.08
C LEU A 84 -2.92 -1.89 -6.48
N ALA A 85 -3.27 -2.83 -5.61
CA ALA A 85 -3.22 -4.27 -5.86
C ALA A 85 -4.64 -4.86 -6.02
N LEU A 86 -5.58 -4.02 -6.46
CA LEU A 86 -6.91 -4.48 -6.88
C LEU A 86 -6.79 -5.23 -8.20
N GLY A 87 -7.58 -6.29 -8.32
CA GLY A 87 -7.64 -7.05 -9.54
C GLY A 87 -8.54 -8.26 -9.36
N THR A 88 -9.14 -8.67 -10.45
CA THR A 88 -9.81 -9.95 -10.57
C THR A 88 -9.38 -10.60 -11.88
N THR A 89 -9.76 -11.85 -12.12
CA THR A 89 -9.67 -12.42 -13.47
C THR A 89 -11.04 -12.37 -14.11
N ILE A 90 -11.11 -12.38 -15.44
CA ILE A 90 -12.40 -12.43 -16.13
C ILE A 90 -13.22 -13.66 -15.71
N LYS A 91 -12.54 -14.78 -15.44
CA LYS A 91 -13.15 -16.01 -14.93
C LYS A 91 -13.80 -15.81 -13.55
N VAL A 92 -13.16 -15.08 -12.65
CA VAL A 92 -13.71 -14.80 -11.31
C VAL A 92 -14.77 -13.70 -11.36
N ALA A 93 -14.59 -12.70 -12.23
CA ALA A 93 -15.54 -11.61 -12.41
C ALA A 93 -16.87 -12.06 -13.04
N GLY A 94 -16.82 -13.05 -13.93
CA GLY A 94 -17.99 -13.59 -14.63
C GLY A 94 -18.55 -12.70 -15.73
N SER A 95 -18.16 -11.43 -15.81
CA SER A 95 -18.54 -10.52 -16.90
C SER A 95 -17.50 -9.41 -17.11
N GLN A 96 -17.50 -8.80 -18.29
CA GLN A 96 -16.62 -7.68 -18.61
C GLN A 96 -16.94 -6.44 -17.76
N VAL A 97 -18.22 -6.22 -17.43
CA VAL A 97 -18.66 -5.13 -16.56
C VAL A 97 -18.11 -5.32 -15.15
N ALA A 98 -18.23 -6.52 -14.59
CA ALA A 98 -17.69 -6.82 -13.26
C ALA A 98 -16.15 -6.78 -13.23
N PHE A 99 -15.50 -7.20 -14.32
CA PHE A 99 -14.05 -7.09 -14.46
C PHE A 99 -13.61 -5.63 -14.48
N ARG A 100 -14.25 -4.80 -15.31
CA ARG A 100 -14.01 -3.36 -15.39
C ARG A 100 -14.22 -2.66 -14.05
N ALA A 101 -15.30 -3.01 -13.34
CA ALA A 101 -15.63 -2.43 -12.04
C ALA A 101 -14.51 -2.62 -11.00
N VAL A 102 -13.81 -3.75 -11.05
CA VAL A 102 -12.71 -4.05 -10.11
C VAL A 102 -11.38 -3.52 -10.63
N ASP A 103 -10.98 -3.88 -11.83
CA ASP A 103 -9.63 -3.60 -12.35
C ASP A 103 -9.44 -2.12 -12.69
N PHE A 104 -10.50 -1.43 -13.10
CA PHE A 104 -10.45 -0.03 -13.49
C PHE A 104 -11.20 0.90 -12.54
N ASP A 105 -12.52 0.71 -12.36
CA ASP A 105 -13.34 1.72 -11.68
C ASP A 105 -12.94 1.86 -10.20
N ALA A 106 -12.76 0.74 -9.50
CA ALA A 106 -12.32 0.76 -8.10
C ALA A 106 -10.90 1.31 -7.94
N SER A 107 -9.97 0.94 -8.83
CA SER A 107 -8.60 1.50 -8.87
C SER A 107 -8.61 3.02 -9.04
N LEU A 108 -9.43 3.52 -9.97
CA LEU A 108 -9.60 4.94 -10.24
C LEU A 108 -10.23 5.68 -9.06
N ALA A 109 -11.22 5.08 -8.39
CA ALA A 109 -11.85 5.66 -7.20
C ALA A 109 -10.82 5.88 -6.08
N VAL A 110 -9.96 4.89 -5.81
CA VAL A 110 -8.89 5.02 -4.79
C VAL A 110 -7.90 6.11 -5.19
N ALA A 111 -7.45 6.13 -6.45
CA ALA A 111 -6.51 7.15 -6.92
C ALA A 111 -7.09 8.57 -6.78
N ARG A 112 -8.37 8.76 -7.11
CA ARG A 112 -9.07 10.06 -6.93
C ARG A 112 -9.20 10.44 -5.46
N ALA A 113 -9.58 9.50 -4.60
CA ALA A 113 -9.74 9.77 -3.17
C ALA A 113 -8.42 10.10 -2.47
N ALA A 114 -7.29 9.59 -2.97
CA ALA A 114 -5.95 9.94 -2.47
C ALA A 114 -5.38 11.24 -3.09
N GLY A 115 -5.75 11.54 -4.34
CA GLY A 115 -5.30 12.73 -5.06
C GLY A 115 -6.08 14.01 -4.76
N ALA A 116 -7.24 13.90 -4.11
CA ALA A 116 -7.99 15.04 -3.59
C ALA A 116 -7.21 15.66 -2.41
N ARG A 117 -6.38 16.66 -2.71
CA ARG A 117 -5.64 17.49 -1.75
C ARG A 117 -6.24 18.89 -1.71
#